data_AF-A0A9W9VA50-F1
#
_entry.id   AF-A0A9W9VA50-F1
#
_cell.length_a   1.000
_cell.length_b   1.000
_cell.length_c   1.000
_cell.angle_alpha   90.00
_cell.angle_beta   90.00
_cell.angle_gamma   90.00
#
_symmetry.space_group_name_H-M   'P 1'
#
loop_
_entity.id
_entity.type
_entity.pdbx_description
1 polymer ?
#
loop_
_entity_poly.entity_id
_entity_poly.type
_entity_poly.pdbx_seq_one_letter_code
_entity_poly.pdbx_strand_id
1 'polypeptide(L)'
;MFQDPNTIGLKEDFRNRFRNVSRLMDCVGCDKCRLWGKLQVNGYGTALKVLFDYDETKNGENPPLRRTELVALINTLGRISHSIAASRSMQRALLTDTTHMFPVHGAVPSSHHANALGNNRRVFRDGNNNFYYEGDDDSEYVYGRGEAPERYPWERPPPNPDDGLWEDFMSEWNMIWGTVGHIWRSWMDIPHTLYQIIGSELIRLYNYWLGLPVPPRMWKLKTPTPRAHTQPAAYANRDEL
;
A
#
# COMPACT_ATOMS: atom_id res chain seq x y z
N MET A 1 -39.94 -13.47 -9.05
CA MET A 1 -39.72 -12.01 -9.21
C MET A 1 -39.23 -11.66 -10.60
N PHE A 2 -38.17 -12.27 -11.14
CA PHE A 2 -37.68 -11.96 -12.50
C PHE A 2 -37.99 -13.02 -13.58
N GLN A 3 -38.69 -14.11 -13.21
CA GLN A 3 -39.11 -15.19 -14.13
C GLN A 3 -40.63 -15.17 -14.42
N ASP A 4 -41.34 -14.15 -13.95
CA ASP A 4 -42.79 -14.02 -14.11
C ASP A 4 -43.15 -13.53 -15.53
N PRO A 5 -44.30 -13.90 -16.12
CA PRO A 5 -44.63 -13.58 -17.52
C PRO A 5 -44.83 -12.07 -17.81
N ASN A 6 -45.01 -11.24 -16.77
CA ASN A 6 -45.10 -9.78 -16.90
C ASN A 6 -43.73 -9.09 -17.08
N THR A 7 -42.63 -9.85 -17.11
CA THR A 7 -41.25 -9.33 -17.13
C THR A 7 -40.80 -8.77 -18.48
N ILE A 8 -41.50 -9.07 -19.57
CA ILE A 8 -41.17 -8.55 -20.92
C ILE A 8 -41.26 -7.02 -20.98
N GLY A 9 -42.28 -6.41 -20.37
CA GLY A 9 -42.41 -4.95 -20.29
C GLY A 9 -41.31 -4.32 -19.45
N LEU A 10 -41.03 -4.92 -18.29
CA LEU A 10 -39.97 -4.47 -17.38
C LEU A 10 -38.58 -4.52 -18.03
N LYS A 11 -38.30 -5.55 -18.84
CA LYS A 11 -37.01 -5.69 -19.55
C LYS A 11 -36.74 -4.51 -20.47
N GLU A 12 -37.73 -4.09 -21.26
CA GLU A 12 -37.56 -2.97 -22.18
C GLU A 12 -37.46 -1.63 -21.44
N ASP A 13 -38.22 -1.46 -20.35
CA ASP A 13 -38.13 -0.28 -19.50
C ASP A 13 -36.74 -0.13 -18.89
N PHE A 14 -36.19 -1.20 -18.28
CA PHE A 14 -34.82 -1.18 -17.78
C PHE A 14 -33.81 -0.88 -18.88
N ARG A 15 -33.96 -1.50 -20.06
CA ARG A 15 -33.08 -1.27 -21.21
C ARG A 15 -33.09 0.20 -21.67
N ASN A 16 -34.27 0.83 -21.70
CA ASN A 16 -34.39 2.25 -22.02
C ASN A 16 -33.77 3.14 -20.94
N ARG A 17 -33.92 2.80 -19.65
CA ARG A 17 -33.23 3.52 -18.57
C ARG A 17 -31.71 3.41 -18.69
N PHE A 18 -31.15 2.23 -18.96
CA PHE A 18 -29.72 2.07 -19.15
C PHE A 18 -29.17 2.84 -20.36
N ARG A 19 -29.91 2.91 -21.48
CA ARG A 19 -29.52 3.76 -22.62
C ARG A 19 -29.44 5.23 -22.23
N ASN A 20 -30.40 5.72 -21.45
CA ASN A 20 -30.40 7.09 -20.97
C ASN A 20 -29.24 7.37 -20.01
N VAL A 21 -28.95 6.46 -19.08
CA VAL A 21 -27.79 6.57 -18.18
C VAL A 21 -26.48 6.53 -18.97
N SER A 22 -26.36 5.67 -19.99
CA SER A 22 -25.17 5.60 -20.83
C SER A 22 -24.90 6.91 -21.59
N ARG A 23 -25.96 7.58 -22.09
CA ARG A 23 -25.87 8.92 -22.68
C ARG A 23 -25.47 9.97 -21.66
N LEU A 24 -25.95 9.88 -20.42
CA LEU A 24 -25.54 10.78 -19.34
C LEU A 24 -24.03 10.66 -19.05
N MET A 25 -23.47 9.45 -19.13
CA MET A 25 -22.03 9.23 -18.95
C MET A 25 -21.18 9.91 -20.04
N ASP A 26 -21.75 10.22 -21.20
CA ASP A 26 -21.05 10.99 -22.24
C ASP A 26 -20.89 12.48 -21.90
N CYS A 27 -21.67 12.99 -20.96
CA CYS A 27 -21.58 14.37 -20.46
C CYS A 27 -20.56 14.53 -19.32
N VAL A 28 -19.90 13.46 -18.87
CA VAL A 28 -18.93 13.51 -17.77
C VAL A 28 -17.57 13.98 -18.31
N GLY A 29 -17.10 15.15 -17.84
CA GLY A 29 -15.83 15.75 -18.29
C GLY A 29 -14.56 15.04 -17.82
N CYS A 30 -14.64 14.13 -16.85
CA CYS A 30 -13.50 13.32 -16.41
C CYS A 30 -13.43 12.01 -17.22
N ASP A 31 -12.35 11.82 -17.98
CA ASP A 31 -12.15 10.65 -18.82
C ASP A 31 -12.16 9.33 -18.03
N LYS A 32 -11.55 9.33 -16.84
CA LYS A 32 -11.53 8.14 -15.96
C LYS A 32 -12.95 7.82 -15.47
N CYS A 33 -13.69 8.81 -14.98
CA CYS A 33 -15.07 8.62 -14.51
C CYS A 33 -15.99 8.18 -15.65
N ARG A 34 -15.82 8.74 -16.84
CA ARG A 34 -16.56 8.38 -18.04
C ARG A 34 -16.30 6.93 -18.46
N LEU A 35 -15.03 6.52 -18.50
CA LEU A 35 -14.65 5.15 -18.84
C LEU A 35 -15.24 4.14 -17.85
N TRP A 36 -15.00 4.36 -16.55
CA TRP A 36 -15.44 3.44 -15.52
C TRP A 36 -16.95 3.46 -15.28
N GLY A 37 -17.60 4.60 -15.51
CA GLY A 37 -19.05 4.74 -15.48
C GLY A 37 -19.70 3.94 -16.60
N LYS A 38 -19.23 4.09 -17.84
CA LYS A 38 -19.72 3.29 -18.98
C LYS A 38 -19.50 1.79 -18.79
N LEU A 39 -18.33 1.40 -18.29
CA LEU A 39 -18.04 -0.01 -18.01
C LEU A 39 -19.01 -0.56 -16.95
N GLN A 40 -19.31 0.23 -15.92
CA GLN A 40 -20.23 -0.18 -14.86
C GLN A 40 -21.68 -0.31 -15.32
N VAL A 41 -22.17 0.68 -16.04
CA VAL A 41 -23.52 0.68 -16.63
C VAL A 41 -23.71 -0.52 -17.57
N ASN A 42 -22.71 -0.83 -18.40
CA ASN A 42 -22.74 -2.02 -19.24
C ASN A 42 -22.74 -3.32 -18.42
N GLY A 43 -21.93 -3.41 -17.35
CA GLY A 43 -21.87 -4.59 -16.48
C GLY A 43 -23.21 -4.88 -15.78
N TYR A 44 -23.88 -3.84 -15.26
CA TYR A 44 -25.23 -3.99 -14.68
C TYR A 44 -26.27 -4.40 -15.73
N GLY A 45 -26.19 -3.84 -16.95
CA GLY A 45 -27.05 -4.24 -18.06
C GLY A 45 -26.87 -5.72 -18.43
N THR A 46 -25.64 -6.22 -18.40
CA THR A 46 -25.34 -7.64 -18.65
C THR A 46 -25.77 -8.55 -17.50
N ALA A 47 -25.67 -8.10 -16.25
CA ALA A 47 -26.17 -8.86 -15.11
C ALA A 47 -27.69 -9.08 -15.21
N LEU A 48 -28.44 -8.03 -15.57
CA LEU A 48 -29.88 -8.10 -15.79
C LEU A 48 -30.24 -8.93 -17.02
N LYS A 49 -29.46 -8.83 -18.11
CA LYS A 49 -29.62 -9.67 -19.29
C LYS A 49 -29.51 -11.16 -18.93
N VAL A 50 -28.51 -11.53 -18.13
CA VAL A 50 -28.38 -12.91 -17.63
C VAL A 50 -29.59 -13.29 -16.76
N LEU A 51 -30.00 -12.43 -15.84
CA LEU A 51 -31.11 -12.71 -14.93
C LEU A 51 -32.47 -12.92 -15.63
N PHE A 52 -32.68 -12.28 -16.79
CA PHE A 52 -33.91 -12.40 -17.58
C PHE A 52 -33.86 -13.42 -18.70
N ASP A 53 -32.69 -13.61 -19.34
CA ASP A 53 -32.57 -14.45 -20.54
C ASP A 53 -32.00 -15.85 -20.27
N TYR A 54 -31.36 -16.09 -19.12
CA TYR A 54 -30.88 -17.43 -18.77
C TYR A 54 -31.93 -18.18 -17.97
N ASP A 55 -32.46 -19.23 -18.58
CA ASP A 55 -33.37 -20.19 -17.95
C ASP A 55 -32.71 -21.57 -17.95
N GLU A 56 -32.62 -22.19 -16.77
CA GLU A 56 -32.03 -23.53 -16.59
C GLU A 56 -32.84 -24.62 -17.31
N THR A 57 -34.11 -24.34 -17.63
CA THR A 57 -35.00 -25.28 -18.32
C THR A 57 -34.75 -25.37 -19.82
N LYS A 58 -34.02 -24.41 -20.41
CA LYS A 58 -33.73 -24.33 -21.85
C LYS A 58 -32.23 -24.55 -22.12
N ASN A 59 -31.77 -25.78 -21.89
CA ASN A 59 -30.40 -26.21 -22.16
C ASN A 59 -30.11 -26.24 -23.67
N GLY A 60 -29.73 -25.09 -24.23
CA GLY A 60 -29.24 -24.97 -25.62
C GLY A 60 -29.64 -23.68 -26.36
N GLU A 61 -30.64 -22.95 -25.86
CA GLU A 61 -31.16 -21.72 -26.51
C GLU A 61 -30.72 -20.42 -25.83
N ASN A 62 -29.82 -20.50 -24.83
CA ASN A 62 -29.36 -19.31 -24.14
C ASN A 62 -28.51 -18.42 -25.09
N PRO A 63 -28.86 -17.12 -25.25
CA PRO A 63 -28.17 -16.24 -26.17
C PRO A 63 -26.71 -16.03 -25.74
N PRO A 64 -25.72 -16.19 -26.64
CA PRO A 64 -24.31 -16.09 -26.28
C PRO A 64 -23.96 -14.66 -25.82
N LEU A 65 -23.29 -14.55 -24.67
CA LEU A 65 -22.74 -13.27 -24.19
C LEU A 65 -21.56 -12.86 -25.07
N ARG A 66 -21.49 -11.56 -25.40
CA ARG A 66 -20.31 -11.01 -26.07
C ARG A 66 -19.13 -10.95 -25.10
N ARG A 67 -17.90 -11.05 -25.62
CA ARG A 67 -16.67 -10.90 -24.81
C ARG A 67 -16.64 -9.58 -24.01
N THR A 68 -17.12 -8.50 -24.60
CA THR A 68 -17.20 -7.18 -23.94
C THR A 68 -18.22 -7.15 -22.80
N GLU A 69 -19.32 -7.88 -22.95
CA GLU A 69 -20.36 -8.03 -21.92
C GLU A 69 -19.81 -8.78 -20.70
N LEU A 70 -19.07 -9.87 -20.94
CA LEU A 70 -18.45 -10.66 -19.89
C LEU A 70 -17.37 -9.87 -19.11
N VAL A 71 -16.49 -9.17 -19.83
CA VAL A 71 -15.43 -8.35 -19.20
C VAL A 71 -16.04 -7.22 -18.37
N ALA A 72 -17.09 -6.56 -18.88
CA ALA A 72 -17.81 -5.56 -18.12
C ALA A 72 -18.38 -6.15 -16.83
N LEU A 73 -19.10 -7.28 -16.92
CA LEU A 73 -19.69 -7.96 -15.75
C LEU A 73 -18.65 -8.30 -14.67
N ILE A 74 -17.56 -8.98 -15.04
CA ILE A 74 -16.52 -9.38 -14.08
C ILE A 74 -15.86 -8.16 -13.44
N ASN A 75 -15.58 -7.12 -14.22
CA ASN A 75 -14.98 -5.90 -13.70
C ASN A 75 -15.93 -5.16 -12.74
N THR A 76 -17.23 -5.09 -13.07
CA THR A 76 -18.23 -4.53 -12.15
C THR A 76 -18.33 -5.29 -10.84
N LEU A 77 -18.31 -6.63 -10.90
CA LEU A 77 -18.31 -7.47 -9.71
C LEU A 77 -17.07 -7.20 -8.85
N GLY A 78 -15.89 -7.06 -9.46
CA GLY A 78 -14.65 -6.71 -8.77
C GLY A 78 -14.75 -5.34 -8.07
N ARG A 79 -15.35 -4.33 -8.72
CA ARG A 79 -15.57 -3.01 -8.12
C ARG A 79 -16.53 -3.03 -6.94
N ILE A 80 -17.62 -3.80 -7.04
CA ILE A 80 -18.57 -3.97 -5.94
C ILE A 80 -17.90 -4.71 -4.77
N SER A 81 -17.15 -5.77 -5.05
CA SER A 81 -16.38 -6.52 -4.05
C SER A 81 -15.41 -5.59 -3.29
N HIS A 82 -14.67 -4.75 -4.02
CA HIS A 82 -13.79 -3.75 -3.41
C HIS A 82 -14.55 -2.74 -2.56
N SER A 83 -15.73 -2.30 -3.01
CA SER A 83 -16.57 -1.35 -2.26
C SER A 83 -17.10 -1.95 -0.95
N ILE A 84 -17.45 -3.24 -0.95
CA ILE A 84 -17.84 -3.98 0.26
C ILE A 84 -16.66 -4.11 1.22
N ALA A 85 -15.47 -4.44 0.72
CA ALA A 85 -14.25 -4.49 1.53
C ALA A 85 -13.95 -3.14 2.18
N ALA A 86 -14.07 -2.05 1.40
CA ALA A 86 -13.89 -0.68 1.87
C ALA A 86 -14.93 -0.26 2.93
N SER A 87 -16.20 -0.64 2.74
CA SER A 87 -17.25 -0.40 3.74
C SER A 87 -16.95 -1.12 5.06
N ARG A 88 -16.50 -2.37 5.02
CA ARG A 88 -16.09 -3.12 6.22
C ARG A 88 -14.86 -2.50 6.90
N SER A 89 -13.89 -2.00 6.15
CA SER A 89 -12.75 -1.29 6.75
C SER A 89 -13.15 0.03 7.39
N MET A 90 -14.04 0.79 6.76
CA MET A 90 -14.57 2.03 7.34
C MET A 90 -15.32 1.75 8.64
N GLN A 91 -16.17 0.72 8.66
CA GLN A 91 -16.87 0.32 9.87
C GLN A 91 -15.90 -0.06 10.99
N ARG A 92 -14.83 -0.81 10.69
CA ARG A 92 -13.81 -1.14 11.69
C ARG A 92 -13.10 0.10 12.21
N ALA A 93 -12.70 1.03 11.33
CA ALA A 93 -12.03 2.27 11.73
C ALA A 93 -12.90 3.14 12.65
N LEU A 94 -14.21 3.21 12.37
CA LEU A 94 -15.17 3.91 13.23
C LEU A 94 -15.31 3.27 14.62
N LEU A 95 -15.21 1.94 14.71
CA LEU A 95 -15.29 1.23 15.98
C LEU A 95 -14.00 1.32 16.82
N THR A 96 -12.84 1.53 16.16
CA THR A 96 -11.54 1.64 16.83
C THR A 96 -11.15 3.08 17.19
N ASP A 97 -11.99 4.06 16.85
CA ASP A 97 -11.77 5.51 17.03
C ASP A 97 -10.41 6.01 16.47
N THR A 98 -9.83 5.24 15.54
CA THR A 98 -8.58 5.55 14.86
C THR A 98 -8.89 6.32 13.58
N THR A 99 -9.17 7.62 13.74
CA THR A 99 -9.50 8.55 12.64
C THR A 99 -8.37 8.74 11.61
N HIS A 100 -7.15 8.30 11.93
CA HIS A 100 -5.97 8.51 11.09
C HIS A 100 -5.67 7.38 10.09
N MET A 101 -6.42 6.27 10.09
CA MET A 101 -6.07 5.13 9.22
C MET A 101 -7.30 4.36 8.72
N PHE A 102 -7.56 4.45 7.41
CA PHE A 102 -8.58 3.66 6.71
C PHE A 102 -7.93 2.53 5.89
N PRO A 103 -7.52 1.41 6.51
CA PRO A 103 -6.92 0.31 5.76
C PRO A 103 -7.99 -0.49 5.01
N VAL A 104 -8.10 -0.31 3.68
CA VAL A 104 -8.88 -1.23 2.85
C VAL A 104 -8.10 -2.54 2.77
N HIS A 105 -8.47 -3.54 3.55
CA HIS A 105 -7.88 -4.88 3.42
C HIS A 105 -8.27 -5.47 2.06
N GLY A 106 -7.40 -5.28 1.06
CA GLY A 106 -7.46 -6.03 -0.19
C GLY A 106 -7.12 -7.49 0.05
N ALA A 107 -7.58 -8.38 -0.84
CA ALA A 107 -7.15 -9.77 -0.86
C ALA A 107 -5.61 -9.81 -0.89
N VAL A 108 -5.04 -10.47 0.12
CA VAL A 108 -3.60 -10.60 0.35
C VAL A 108 -2.93 -11.17 -0.91
N PRO A 109 -1.80 -10.62 -1.39
CA PRO A 109 -1.05 -11.27 -2.46
C PRO A 109 -0.61 -12.66 -1.97
N SER A 110 -0.65 -13.64 -2.87
CA SER A 110 -0.27 -15.03 -2.60
C SER A 110 1.03 -15.14 -1.82
N SER A 111 1.05 -16.08 -0.87
CA SER A 111 2.12 -16.46 0.06
C SER A 111 3.57 -16.46 -0.49
N HIS A 112 3.77 -16.52 -1.80
CA HIS A 112 5.09 -16.46 -2.42
C HIS A 112 5.85 -15.12 -2.21
N HIS A 113 5.16 -14.00 -1.98
CA HIS A 113 5.82 -12.71 -1.65
C HIS A 113 5.96 -12.45 -0.14
N ALA A 114 5.29 -13.23 0.71
CA ALA A 114 5.35 -13.09 2.17
C ALA A 114 6.69 -13.60 2.74
N ASN A 115 7.34 -14.55 2.06
CA ASN A 115 8.57 -15.17 2.58
C ASN A 115 9.85 -14.35 2.33
N ALA A 116 9.79 -13.26 1.54
CA ALA A 116 10.94 -12.41 1.26
C ALA A 116 11.13 -11.26 2.28
N LEU A 117 10.13 -10.99 3.12
CA LEU A 117 10.13 -9.95 4.14
C LEU A 117 9.70 -10.58 5.46
N GLY A 118 10.62 -10.66 6.41
CA GLY A 118 10.46 -11.34 7.71
C GLY A 118 9.09 -11.17 8.37
N ASN A 119 8.69 -12.23 9.07
CA ASN A 119 7.36 -12.66 9.52
C ASN A 119 6.30 -11.66 10.05
N ASN A 120 6.51 -10.34 10.13
CA ASN A 120 5.58 -9.45 10.85
C ASN A 120 5.20 -8.14 10.13
N ARG A 121 5.49 -7.97 8.84
CA ARG A 121 5.14 -6.73 8.12
C ARG A 121 3.77 -6.86 7.45
N ARG A 122 2.74 -6.29 8.08
CA ARG A 122 1.38 -6.25 7.51
C ARG A 122 1.34 -5.20 6.40
N VAL A 123 0.84 -5.60 5.23
CA VAL A 123 0.70 -4.74 4.05
C VAL A 123 -0.74 -4.25 3.96
N PHE A 124 -0.92 -2.95 4.00
CA PHE A 124 -2.18 -2.26 3.79
C PHE A 124 -2.34 -1.82 2.36
N ARG A 125 -3.58 -1.65 1.91
CA ARG A 125 -3.94 -1.16 0.58
C ARG A 125 -4.90 0.01 0.74
N ASP A 126 -4.65 1.14 0.08
CA ASP A 126 -5.63 2.21 0.00
C ASP A 126 -6.61 2.01 -1.17
N GLY A 127 -7.69 2.78 -1.16
CA GLY A 127 -8.70 2.77 -2.23
C GLY A 127 -8.18 3.18 -3.61
N ASN A 128 -6.92 3.63 -3.69
CA ASN A 128 -6.21 4.00 -4.91
C ASN A 128 -5.15 2.97 -5.35
N ASN A 129 -5.18 1.74 -4.81
CA ASN A 129 -4.21 0.66 -5.06
C ASN A 129 -2.78 0.91 -4.53
N ASN A 130 -2.52 1.95 -3.74
CA ASN A 130 -1.22 2.09 -3.09
C ASN A 130 -1.14 1.18 -1.88
N PHE A 131 0.06 0.70 -1.59
CA PHE A 131 0.32 -0.17 -0.45
C PHE A 131 1.05 0.60 0.66
N TYR A 132 0.83 0.25 1.93
CA TYR A 132 1.56 0.79 3.09
C TYR A 132 1.96 -0.35 4.03
N TYR A 133 2.99 -0.17 4.86
CA TYR A 133 3.42 -1.17 5.84
C TYR A 133 3.01 -0.73 7.26
N GLU A 134 2.47 -1.64 8.07
CA GLU A 134 2.18 -1.39 9.50
C GLU A 134 3.48 -1.37 10.32
N GLY A 135 3.64 -0.37 11.21
CA GLY A 135 4.76 -0.30 12.17
C GLY A 135 5.90 0.65 11.79
N ASP A 136 5.69 1.57 10.84
CA ASP A 136 6.66 2.63 10.51
C ASP A 136 6.57 3.75 11.58
N ASP A 137 6.81 3.42 12.86
CA ASP A 137 7.03 4.45 13.87
C ASP A 137 8.36 5.14 13.51
N ASP A 138 8.30 6.42 13.21
CA ASP A 138 9.34 7.16 12.49
C ASP A 138 10.67 7.31 13.26
N SER A 139 10.69 6.86 14.53
CA SER A 139 11.75 7.01 15.53
C SER A 139 12.80 5.89 15.53
N GLU A 140 12.52 4.71 14.97
CA GLU A 140 13.44 3.56 14.99
C GLU A 140 14.11 3.32 13.62
N TYR A 141 14.69 4.37 13.03
CA TYR A 141 15.44 4.22 11.79
C TYR A 141 16.92 3.94 12.06
N VAL A 142 17.41 2.77 11.64
CA VAL A 142 18.81 2.36 11.79
C VAL A 142 19.45 2.17 10.41
N TYR A 143 20.58 2.84 10.18
CA TYR A 143 21.40 2.61 8.98
C TYR A 143 22.18 1.30 9.12
N GLY A 144 21.95 0.33 8.22
CA GLY A 144 22.71 -0.93 8.14
C GLY A 144 21.94 -2.18 8.60
N ARG A 145 22.64 -3.33 8.71
CA ARG A 145 22.06 -4.58 9.20
C ARG A 145 22.14 -4.65 10.73
N GLY A 146 21.01 -4.45 11.42
CA GLY A 146 20.90 -4.70 12.86
C GLY A 146 20.03 -3.68 13.58
N GLU A 147 19.98 -3.84 14.89
CA GLU A 147 19.31 -2.93 15.81
C GLU A 147 20.22 -1.76 16.18
N ALA A 148 19.63 -0.62 16.56
CA ALA A 148 20.40 0.57 16.92
C ALA A 148 21.20 0.27 18.19
N PRO A 149 22.54 0.45 18.20
CA PRO A 149 23.28 0.31 19.44
C PRO A 149 22.84 1.42 20.42
N GLU A 150 22.71 1.07 21.70
CA GLU A 150 22.41 2.03 22.78
C GLU A 150 23.40 3.18 22.79
N ARG A 151 24.68 2.88 22.52
CA ARG A 151 25.78 3.83 22.48
C ARG A 151 26.66 3.63 21.26
N TYR A 152 26.97 4.70 20.56
CA TYR A 152 27.86 4.63 19.41
C TYR A 152 29.35 4.63 19.81
N PRO A 153 30.23 4.03 18.99
CA PRO A 153 31.67 3.97 19.28
C PRO A 153 32.38 5.31 19.44
N TRP A 154 31.82 6.41 18.92
CA TRP A 154 32.37 7.77 19.01
C TRP A 154 31.85 8.57 20.20
N GLU A 155 30.91 8.04 20.99
CA GLU A 155 30.44 8.70 22.20
C GLU A 155 31.42 8.43 23.35
N ARG A 156 31.90 9.47 24.02
CA ARG A 156 32.86 9.32 25.13
C ARG A 156 32.23 8.56 26.32
N PRO A 157 32.96 7.64 26.96
CA PRO A 157 32.49 7.02 28.20
C PRO A 157 32.49 8.04 29.33
N PRO A 158 31.63 7.88 30.34
CA PRO A 158 31.70 8.71 31.54
C PRO A 158 33.09 8.55 32.17
N PRO A 159 33.78 9.66 32.51
CA PRO A 159 35.12 9.61 33.08
C PRO A 159 35.08 9.00 34.48
N ASN A 160 36.06 8.15 34.81
CA ASN A 160 36.23 7.61 36.15
C ASN A 160 37.24 8.50 36.91
N PRO A 161 37.02 8.81 38.20
CA PRO A 161 37.91 9.71 38.95
C PRO A 161 39.31 9.14 39.23
N ASP A 162 39.51 7.84 38.99
CA ASP A 162 40.77 7.12 39.22
C ASP A 162 41.58 6.89 37.93
N ASP A 163 41.16 7.46 36.79
CA ASP A 163 41.81 7.24 35.49
C ASP A 163 43.17 7.97 35.40
N GLY A 164 44.22 7.22 35.11
CA GLY A 164 45.56 7.74 34.83
C GLY A 164 45.72 8.23 33.38
N LEU A 165 46.82 8.94 33.11
CA LEU A 165 47.13 9.48 31.76
C LEU A 165 47.14 8.43 30.64
N TRP A 166 47.53 7.20 30.96
CA TRP A 166 47.59 6.11 29.99
C TRP A 166 46.21 5.47 29.73
N GLU A 167 45.35 5.47 30.74
CA GLU A 167 43.98 4.97 30.66
C GLU A 167 43.11 5.94 29.85
N ASP A 168 43.28 7.24 30.06
CA ASP A 168 42.71 8.29 29.21
C ASP A 168 43.12 8.11 27.74
N PHE A 169 44.43 7.97 27.49
CA PHE A 169 44.95 7.78 26.13
C PHE A 169 44.40 6.51 25.45
N MET A 170 44.40 5.38 26.15
CA MET A 170 43.87 4.12 25.61
C MET A 170 42.36 4.17 25.40
N SER A 171 41.62 4.94 26.22
CA SER A 171 40.19 5.15 26.03
C SER A 171 39.89 5.88 24.71
N GLU A 172 40.65 6.93 24.40
CA GLU A 172 40.52 7.66 23.14
C GLU A 172 40.96 6.80 21.95
N TRP A 173 42.03 6.01 22.10
CA TRP A 173 42.49 5.09 21.06
C TRP A 173 41.44 4.05 20.68
N ASN A 174 40.80 3.43 21.69
CA ASN A 174 39.74 2.46 21.48
C ASN A 174 38.49 3.10 20.84
N MET A 175 38.17 4.35 21.21
CA MET A 175 37.09 5.12 20.57
C MET A 175 37.37 5.35 19.08
N ILE A 176 38.60 5.77 18.74
CA ILE A 176 39.02 6.00 17.35
C ILE A 176 38.91 4.71 16.54
N TRP A 177 39.50 3.61 17.03
CA TRP A 177 39.46 2.33 16.32
C TRP A 177 38.06 1.72 16.24
N GLY A 178 37.24 1.89 17.28
CA GLY A 178 35.83 1.50 17.24
C GLY A 178 35.05 2.27 16.18
N THR A 179 35.30 3.57 16.05
CA THR A 179 34.67 4.42 15.03
C THR A 179 35.15 4.06 13.62
N VAL A 180 36.45 3.83 13.45
CA VAL A 180 37.04 3.38 12.16
C VAL A 180 36.46 2.02 11.75
N GLY A 181 36.37 1.07 12.67
CA GLY A 181 35.74 -0.23 12.42
C GLY A 181 34.26 -0.11 12.05
N HIS A 182 33.53 0.79 12.72
CA HIS A 182 32.13 1.07 12.40
C HIS A 182 31.95 1.67 10.99
N ILE A 183 32.78 2.65 10.62
CA ILE A 183 32.80 3.23 9.28
C ILE A 183 33.07 2.14 8.25
N TRP A 184 34.07 1.30 8.46
CA TRP A 184 34.41 0.23 7.52
C TRP A 184 33.27 -0.77 7.33
N ARG A 185 32.58 -1.13 8.42
CA ARG A 185 31.37 -1.97 8.37
C ARG A 185 30.24 -1.29 7.59
N SER A 186 30.02 0.01 7.80
CA SER A 186 29.05 0.80 7.04
C SER A 186 29.37 0.79 5.54
N TRP A 187 30.64 0.97 5.15
CA TRP A 187 31.08 0.91 3.76
C TRP A 187 30.82 -0.44 3.09
N MET A 188 30.90 -1.55 3.82
CA MET A 188 30.55 -2.87 3.30
C MET A 188 29.03 -3.10 3.17
N ASP A 189 28.21 -2.44 3.98
CA ASP A 189 26.75 -2.56 3.94
C ASP A 189 26.12 -1.67 2.82
N ILE A 190 26.77 -0.56 2.46
CA ILE A 190 26.33 0.35 1.38
C ILE A 190 26.07 -0.36 0.04
N PRO A 191 26.97 -1.19 -0.53
CA PRO A 191 26.72 -1.81 -1.84
C PRO A 191 25.49 -2.72 -1.82
N HIS A 192 25.25 -3.43 -0.72
CA HIS A 192 24.08 -4.29 -0.58
C HIS A 192 22.79 -3.48 -0.48
N THR A 193 22.76 -2.43 0.34
CA THR A 193 21.59 -1.54 0.43
C THR A 193 21.30 -0.83 -0.90
N LEU A 194 22.35 -0.39 -1.60
CA LEU A 194 22.23 0.23 -2.91
C LEU A 194 21.63 -0.75 -3.95
N TYR A 195 22.06 -2.01 -3.93
CA TYR A 195 21.50 -3.06 -4.80
C TYR A 195 20.00 -3.27 -4.55
N GLN A 196 19.58 -3.32 -3.29
CA GLN A 196 18.17 -3.43 -2.92
C GLN A 196 17.35 -2.21 -3.40
N ILE A 197 17.88 -1.00 -3.20
CA ILE A 197 17.25 0.25 -3.65
C ILE A 197 17.10 0.23 -5.17
N ILE A 198 18.19 -0.03 -5.90
CA ILE A 198 18.19 -0.09 -7.37
C ILE A 198 17.20 -1.14 -7.86
N GLY A 199 17.22 -2.36 -7.32
CA GLY A 199 16.29 -3.42 -7.70
C GLY A 199 14.82 -3.01 -7.48
N SER A 200 14.52 -2.38 -6.34
CA SER A 200 13.17 -1.91 -6.04
C SER A 200 12.70 -0.80 -6.98
N GLU A 201 13.56 0.15 -7.32
CA GLU A 201 13.23 1.23 -8.26
C GLU A 201 13.15 0.72 -9.71
N LEU A 202 13.95 -0.27 -10.10
CA LEU A 202 13.84 -0.92 -11.41
C LEU A 202 12.50 -1.62 -11.58
N ILE A 203 12.02 -2.33 -10.56
CA ILE A 203 10.69 -2.96 -10.58
C ILE A 203 9.59 -1.88 -10.65
N ARG A 204 9.74 -0.77 -9.93
CA ARG A 204 8.80 0.37 -10.00
C ARG A 204 8.78 0.98 -11.40
N LEU A 205 9.94 1.20 -12.00
CA LEU A 205 10.08 1.70 -13.37
C LEU A 205 9.48 0.72 -14.38
N TYR A 206 9.69 -0.58 -14.19
CA TYR A 206 9.12 -1.62 -15.04
C TYR A 206 7.59 -1.66 -14.96
N ASN A 207 7.01 -1.62 -13.76
CA ASN A 207 5.56 -1.54 -13.57
C ASN A 207 4.98 -0.25 -14.15
N TYR A 208 5.68 0.88 -13.97
CA TYR A 208 5.32 2.15 -14.59
C TYR A 208 5.30 2.05 -16.12
N TRP A 209 6.34 1.45 -16.72
CA TRP A 209 6.45 1.26 -18.16
C TRP A 209 5.36 0.36 -18.74
N LEU A 210 4.94 -0.67 -18.00
CA LEU A 210 3.83 -1.56 -18.38
C LEU A 210 2.43 -1.00 -18.05
N GLY A 211 2.32 0.17 -17.42
CA GLY A 211 1.04 0.77 -17.02
C GLY A 211 0.33 0.05 -15.85
N LEU A 212 1.06 -0.79 -15.12
CA LEU A 212 0.62 -1.41 -13.86
C LEU A 212 0.72 -0.40 -12.70
N PRO A 213 -0.07 -0.55 -11.63
CA PRO A 213 0.03 0.33 -10.46
C PRO A 213 1.44 0.24 -9.84
N VAL A 214 2.07 1.41 -9.63
CA VAL A 214 3.43 1.51 -9.10
C VAL A 214 3.41 1.32 -7.58
N PRO A 215 4.20 0.39 -7.01
CA PRO A 215 4.24 0.20 -5.57
C PRO A 215 4.88 1.41 -4.85
N PRO A 216 4.58 1.61 -3.55
CA PRO A 216 5.19 2.65 -2.73
C PRO A 216 6.73 2.51 -2.68
N ARG A 217 7.43 3.61 -2.40
CA ARG A 217 8.89 3.58 -2.22
C ARG A 217 9.21 2.92 -0.88
N MET A 218 10.15 1.97 -0.88
CA MET A 218 10.56 1.21 0.32
C MET A 218 11.61 1.93 1.19
N TRP A 219 12.16 3.04 0.70
CA TRP A 219 13.23 3.79 1.35
C TRP A 219 12.88 5.27 1.43
N LYS A 220 13.40 5.95 2.44
CA LYS A 220 13.25 7.40 2.66
C LYS A 220 14.59 8.00 3.07
N LEU A 221 14.91 9.19 2.57
CA LEU A 221 16.06 9.96 3.04
C LEU A 221 15.60 10.78 4.24
N LYS A 222 16.23 10.54 5.39
CA LYS A 222 16.04 11.35 6.59
C LYS A 222 17.38 11.93 7.02
N THR A 223 17.35 13.16 7.48
CA THR A 223 18.47 13.75 8.20
C THR A 223 18.57 13.08 9.58
N PRO A 224 19.78 12.83 10.10
CA PRO A 224 19.95 12.25 11.43
C PRO A 224 19.31 13.16 12.49
N THR A 225 18.46 12.57 13.35
CA THR A 225 17.89 13.26 14.50
C THR A 225 18.83 13.13 15.71
N PRO A 226 19.10 14.22 16.45
CA PRO A 226 19.90 14.14 17.67
C PRO A 226 19.18 13.32 18.75
N ARG A 227 19.87 12.32 19.31
CA ARG A 227 19.35 11.47 20.40
C ARG A 227 19.25 12.27 21.71
N ALA A 228 18.31 11.90 22.57
CA ALA A 228 17.94 12.64 23.79
C ALA A 228 19.13 13.04 24.67
N HIS A 229 20.18 12.22 24.78
CA HIS A 229 21.37 12.50 25.60
C HIS A 229 22.34 13.53 24.98
N THR A 230 22.14 13.88 23.71
CA THR A 230 22.98 14.85 22.95
C THR A 230 22.23 16.12 22.56
N GLN A 231 20.94 16.23 22.91
CA GLN A 231 20.14 17.41 22.59
C GLN A 231 20.59 18.61 23.45
N PRO A 232 21.09 19.71 22.86
CA PRO A 232 21.23 20.94 23.61
C PRO A 232 19.82 21.41 24.01
N ALA A 233 19.68 22.01 25.20
CA ALA A 233 18.40 22.44 25.79
C ALA A 233 17.50 23.29 24.87
N ALA A 234 18.06 23.85 23.79
CA ALA A 234 17.34 24.58 22.75
C ALA A 234 16.36 23.72 21.91
N TYR A 235 16.51 22.39 21.86
CA TYR A 235 15.61 21.51 21.07
C TYR A 235 14.50 20.86 21.89
N ALA A 236 14.60 20.85 23.23
CA ALA A 236 13.59 20.25 24.10
C ALA A 236 12.22 20.94 24.04
N ASN A 237 12.18 22.22 23.62
CA ASN A 237 10.96 23.04 23.60
C ASN A 237 10.32 23.19 22.20
N ARG A 238 10.82 22.48 21.17
CA ARG A 238 10.31 22.63 19.79
C ARG A 238 9.11 21.74 19.47
N ASP A 239 8.82 20.77 20.34
CA ASP A 239 7.73 19.81 20.16
C ASP A 239 6.43 20.21 20.89
N GLU A 240 6.36 21.42 21.48
CA GLU A 240 5.18 21.96 22.18
C GLU A 240 4.41 23.07 21.40
N LEU A 241 4.66 23.24 20.09
CA LEU A 241 3.95 24.18 19.20
C LEU A 241 3.46 23.49 17.93
#